data_AF-X0RWH7-F1
#
_entry.id   AF-X0RWH7-F1
#
_cell.length_a   1.000
_cell.length_b   1.000
_cell.length_c   1.000
_cell.angle_alpha   90.00
_cell.angle_beta   90.00
_cell.angle_gamma   90.00
#
_symmetry.space_group_name_H-M   'P 1'
#
loop_
_entity.id
_entity.type
_entity.pdbx_description
1 polymer ?
#
loop_
_entity_poly.entity_id
_entity_poly.type
_entity_poly.pdbx_seq_one_letter_code
_entity_poly.pdbx_strand_id
1 'polypeptide(L)'
;ISMTTLIITPMITMKLLSEERRLGTLEMLMTVPITETQIIISKFMAAFIFYMFLIVPMVVAYTILLGLWGNPEYGSIITGYGGLVLMAAVFISIGLFVSSFTDNQIVAAIVTFVLLLGGWVIGYVGQFLPAPFSNVFEYLGFFDHFTSFRKGLIDTRDLVYCVSFVVFFLFLTVRSLESRRWR
;
A
#
# COMPACT_ATOMS: atom_id res chain seq x y z
N ILE A 1 6.53 -1.29 -13.30
CA ILE A 1 6.67 -1.56 -11.85
C ILE A 1 5.54 -0.91 -11.03
N SER A 2 5.18 0.35 -11.28
CA SER A 2 4.05 1.02 -10.58
C SER A 2 2.70 0.29 -10.78
N MET A 3 2.32 -0.02 -12.03
CA MET A 3 1.10 -0.80 -12.33
C MET A 3 1.14 -2.23 -11.77
N THR A 4 2.31 -2.86 -11.73
CA THR A 4 2.49 -4.21 -11.19
C THR A 4 2.21 -4.24 -9.68
N THR A 5 2.64 -3.21 -8.95
CA THR A 5 2.39 -3.07 -7.51
C THR A 5 0.89 -2.93 -7.22
N LEU A 6 0.17 -2.18 -8.05
CA LEU A 6 -1.29 -2.03 -7.91
C LEU A 6 -2.05 -3.36 -8.06
N ILE A 7 -1.54 -4.32 -8.84
CA ILE A 7 -2.14 -5.66 -8.98
C ILE A 7 -1.71 -6.60 -7.86
N ILE A 8 -0.41 -6.58 -7.51
CA ILE A 8 0.17 -7.48 -6.51
C ILE A 8 -0.34 -7.15 -5.10
N THR A 9 -0.47 -5.86 -4.75
CA THR A 9 -0.81 -5.48 -3.37
C THR A 9 -2.18 -6.00 -2.92
N PRO A 10 -3.28 -5.84 -3.68
CA PRO A 10 -4.58 -6.43 -3.34
C PRO A 10 -4.52 -7.94 -3.12
N MET A 11 -3.71 -8.67 -3.90
CA MET A 11 -3.56 -10.12 -3.76
C MET A 11 -2.83 -10.52 -2.47
N ILE A 12 -1.86 -9.70 -2.02
CA ILE A 12 -1.15 -9.96 -0.76
C ILE A 12 -2.05 -9.60 0.43
N THR A 13 -2.77 -8.48 0.37
CA THR A 13 -3.57 -7.99 1.50
C THR A 13 -4.89 -8.71 1.69
N MET A 14 -5.44 -9.33 0.63
CA MET A 14 -6.76 -9.94 0.69
C MET A 14 -6.88 -10.98 1.81
N LYS A 15 -5.85 -11.81 2.02
CA LYS A 15 -5.89 -12.92 2.98
C LYS A 15 -5.65 -12.52 4.44
N LEU A 16 -5.04 -11.36 4.70
CA LEU A 16 -4.50 -11.04 6.03
C LEU A 16 -5.54 -11.03 7.16
N LEU A 17 -6.74 -10.46 6.92
CA LEU A 17 -7.81 -10.41 7.90
C LEU A 17 -9.05 -11.20 7.47
N SER A 18 -9.39 -11.17 6.17
CA SER A 18 -10.57 -11.89 5.68
C SER A 18 -10.45 -13.42 5.83
N GLU A 19 -9.24 -14.00 5.73
CA GLU A 19 -9.04 -15.45 5.94
C GLU A 19 -9.27 -15.85 7.39
N GLU A 20 -8.74 -15.07 8.33
CA GLU A 20 -8.91 -15.33 9.76
C GLU A 20 -10.35 -15.15 10.21
N ARG A 21 -11.08 -14.22 9.59
CA ARG A 21 -12.52 -14.10 9.81
C ARG A 21 -13.29 -15.28 9.28
N ARG A 22 -13.02 -15.69 8.05
CA ARG A 22 -13.66 -16.86 7.45
C ARG A 22 -13.42 -18.13 8.27
N LEU A 23 -12.25 -18.26 8.88
CA LEU A 23 -11.86 -19.39 9.71
C LEU A 23 -12.30 -19.27 11.17
N GLY A 24 -12.88 -18.14 11.59
CA GLY A 24 -13.24 -17.87 12.99
C GLY A 24 -12.04 -17.71 13.94
N THR A 25 -10.81 -17.75 13.44
CA THR A 25 -9.59 -17.62 14.26
C THR A 25 -9.42 -16.21 14.80
N LEU A 26 -10.04 -15.22 14.16
CA LEU A 26 -10.04 -13.83 14.65
C LEU A 26 -10.66 -13.73 16.05
N GLU A 27 -11.72 -14.48 16.33
CA GLU A 27 -12.37 -14.48 17.66
C GLU A 27 -11.46 -15.10 18.71
N MET A 28 -10.79 -16.20 18.37
CA MET A 28 -9.81 -16.83 19.25
C MET A 28 -8.64 -15.89 19.55
N LEU A 29 -8.08 -15.21 18.54
CA LEU A 29 -7.02 -14.22 18.70
C LEU A 29 -7.40 -13.06 19.64
N MET A 30 -8.67 -12.63 19.61
CA MET A 30 -9.19 -11.59 20.50
C MET A 30 -9.37 -12.04 21.96
N THR A 31 -9.38 -13.35 22.23
CA THR A 31 -9.41 -13.88 23.60
C THR A 31 -8.04 -13.96 24.27
N VAL A 32 -6.97 -13.91 23.48
CA VAL A 32 -5.59 -13.89 23.99
C VAL A 32 -5.28 -12.47 24.51
N PRO A 33 -4.48 -12.29 25.56
CA PRO A 33 -4.13 -10.97 26.12
C PRO A 33 -3.15 -10.19 25.21
N ILE A 34 -3.49 -10.02 23.95
CA ILE A 34 -2.72 -9.29 22.93
C ILE A 34 -3.55 -8.08 22.51
N THR A 35 -2.90 -6.92 22.38
CA THR A 35 -3.59 -5.71 21.92
C THR A 35 -3.91 -5.78 20.43
N GLU A 36 -5.04 -5.22 20.02
CA GLU A 36 -5.52 -5.16 18.64
C GLU A 36 -4.49 -4.46 17.74
N THR A 37 -3.82 -3.44 18.28
CA THR A 37 -2.72 -2.71 17.64
C THR A 37 -1.54 -3.63 17.29
N GLN A 38 -1.14 -4.54 18.19
CA GLN A 38 -0.05 -5.48 17.93
C GLN A 38 -0.42 -6.49 16.83
N ILE A 39 -1.67 -6.95 16.81
CA ILE A 39 -2.17 -7.86 15.75
C ILE A 39 -2.08 -7.16 14.38
N ILE A 40 -2.50 -5.90 14.29
CA ILE A 40 -2.48 -5.17 13.03
C ILE A 40 -1.06 -4.84 12.59
N ILE A 41 -0.20 -4.37 13.50
CA ILE A 41 1.19 -4.03 13.18
C ILE A 41 1.94 -5.28 12.70
N SER A 42 1.76 -6.43 13.35
CA SER A 42 2.40 -7.68 12.94
C SER A 42 1.94 -8.13 11.55
N LYS A 43 0.64 -8.03 11.25
CA LYS A 43 0.10 -8.34 9.91
C LYS A 43 0.61 -7.40 8.83
N PHE A 44 0.67 -6.10 9.13
CA PHE A 44 1.24 -5.11 8.23
C PHE A 44 2.71 -5.41 7.95
N MET A 45 3.51 -5.67 8.99
CA MET A 45 4.92 -6.04 8.87
C MET A 45 5.11 -7.33 8.07
N ALA A 46 4.30 -8.36 8.33
CA ALA A 46 4.36 -9.62 7.58
C ALA A 46 4.09 -9.40 6.08
N ALA A 47 3.06 -8.62 5.74
CA ALA A 47 2.74 -8.28 4.36
C ALA A 47 3.81 -7.41 3.68
N PHE A 48 4.38 -6.45 4.43
CA PHE A 48 5.43 -5.57 3.94
C PHE A 48 6.74 -6.34 3.68
N ILE A 49 7.14 -7.24 4.58
CA ILE A 49 8.30 -8.12 4.40
C ILE A 49 8.07 -9.07 3.22
N PHE A 50 6.87 -9.65 3.10
CA PHE A 50 6.53 -10.51 1.96
C PHE A 50 6.63 -9.75 0.63
N TYR A 51 6.13 -8.51 0.59
CA TYR A 51 6.26 -7.64 -0.58
C TYR A 51 7.73 -7.33 -0.91
N MET A 52 8.55 -7.01 0.10
CA MET A 52 9.98 -6.79 -0.08
C MET A 52 10.69 -8.02 -0.66
N PHE A 53 10.34 -9.21 -0.15
CA PHE A 53 10.90 -10.47 -0.65
C PHE A 53 10.57 -10.71 -2.13
N LEU A 54 9.41 -10.26 -2.60
CA LEU A 54 9.01 -10.34 -4.01
C LEU A 54 9.79 -9.33 -4.87
N ILE A 55 9.94 -8.09 -4.39
CA ILE A 55 10.54 -7.01 -5.19
C ILE A 55 12.07 -7.05 -5.24
N VAL A 56 12.74 -7.36 -4.13
CA VAL A 56 14.22 -7.29 -4.02
C VAL A 56 14.92 -8.13 -5.10
N PRO A 57 14.54 -9.39 -5.38
CA PRO A 57 15.15 -10.17 -6.45
C PRO A 57 15.00 -9.52 -7.83
N MET A 58 13.83 -8.92 -8.11
CA MET A 58 13.54 -8.24 -9.36
C MET A 58 14.41 -6.97 -9.52
N VAL A 59 14.60 -6.23 -8.44
CA VAL A 59 15.48 -5.05 -8.38
C VAL A 59 16.93 -5.41 -8.64
N VAL A 60 17.43 -6.46 -7.98
CA VAL A 60 18.80 -6.92 -8.11
C VAL A 60 19.05 -7.42 -9.54
N ALA A 61 18.14 -8.23 -10.09
CA ALA A 61 18.24 -8.70 -11.47
C ALA A 61 18.27 -7.53 -12.48
N TYR A 62 17.39 -6.54 -12.33
CA TYR A 62 17.36 -5.36 -13.20
C TYR A 62 18.66 -4.54 -13.11
N THR A 63 19.19 -4.35 -11.91
CA THR A 63 20.44 -3.59 -11.70
C THR A 63 21.65 -4.32 -12.30
N ILE A 64 21.71 -5.65 -12.19
CA ILE A 64 22.76 -6.47 -12.81
C ILE A 64 22.68 -6.42 -14.34
N LEU A 65 21.48 -6.58 -14.92
CA LEU A 65 21.27 -6.46 -16.37
C LEU A 65 21.75 -5.09 -16.90
N LEU A 66 21.41 -4.00 -16.20
CA LEU A 66 21.85 -2.66 -16.58
C LEU A 66 23.36 -2.46 -16.43
N GLY A 67 23.99 -3.05 -15.42
CA GLY A 67 25.44 -3.00 -15.26
C GLY A 67 26.21 -3.78 -16.33
N LEU A 68 25.59 -4.77 -16.96
CA LEU A 68 26.19 -5.57 -18.03
C LEU A 68 26.03 -4.94 -19.42
N TRP A 69 24.93 -4.22 -19.67
CA TRP A 69 24.58 -3.72 -21.02
C TRP A 69 24.32 -2.21 -21.12
N GLY A 70 24.35 -1.45 -20.03
CA GLY A 70 24.06 -0.01 -20.01
C GLY A 70 24.98 0.80 -19.10
N ASN A 71 24.81 2.12 -19.11
CA ASN A 71 25.39 3.03 -18.12
C ASN A 71 24.35 3.24 -17.00
N PRO A 72 24.42 2.52 -15.87
CA PRO A 72 23.43 2.64 -14.81
C PRO A 72 23.55 3.98 -14.07
N GLU A 73 22.50 4.80 -14.15
CA GLU A 73 22.32 5.95 -13.27
C GLU A 73 21.82 5.48 -11.90
N TYR A 74 22.75 5.11 -11.01
CA TYR A 74 22.43 4.56 -9.69
C TYR A 74 21.52 5.47 -8.84
N GLY A 75 21.61 6.79 -9.04
CA GLY A 75 20.75 7.77 -8.36
C GLY A 75 19.27 7.55 -8.64
N SER A 76 18.86 7.54 -9.91
CA SER A 76 17.45 7.34 -10.28
C SER A 76 16.93 5.95 -9.93
N ILE A 77 17.81 4.95 -9.91
CA ILE A 77 17.47 3.57 -9.57
C ILE A 77 17.09 3.48 -8.08
N ILE A 78 17.93 3.99 -7.18
CA ILE A 78 17.70 3.94 -5.73
C ILE A 78 16.45 4.74 -5.34
N THR A 79 16.28 5.94 -5.88
CA THR A 79 15.11 6.79 -5.58
C THR A 79 13.81 6.19 -6.11
N GLY A 80 13.86 5.58 -7.30
CA GLY A 80 12.72 4.87 -7.88
C GLY A 80 12.28 3.69 -7.02
N TYR A 81 13.23 2.93 -6.46
CA TYR A 81 12.92 1.82 -5.55
C TYR A 81 12.42 2.29 -4.19
N GLY A 82 13.01 3.36 -3.64
CA GLY A 82 12.51 3.99 -2.41
C GLY A 82 11.04 4.39 -2.55
N GLY A 83 10.68 5.04 -3.66
CA GLY A 83 9.30 5.40 -3.98
C GLY A 83 8.36 4.19 -4.10
N LEU A 84 8.83 3.09 -4.70
CA LEU A 84 8.03 1.86 -4.82
C LEU A 84 7.72 1.22 -3.47
N VAL A 85 8.70 1.17 -2.58
CA VAL A 85 8.54 0.63 -1.23
C VAL A 85 7.53 1.45 -0.42
N LEU A 86 7.62 2.76 -0.50
CA LEU A 86 6.68 3.67 0.17
C LEU A 86 5.25 3.53 -0.39
N MET A 87 5.12 3.45 -1.71
CA MET A 87 3.82 3.26 -2.36
C MET A 87 3.19 1.92 -1.95
N ALA A 88 4.01 0.86 -1.87
CA ALA A 88 3.54 -0.44 -1.40
C ALA A 88 3.07 -0.40 0.05
N ALA A 89 3.76 0.31 0.95
CA ALA A 89 3.33 0.48 2.33
C ALA A 89 1.93 1.12 2.41
N VAL A 90 1.68 2.17 1.62
CA VAL A 90 0.36 2.82 1.55
C VAL A 90 -0.71 1.85 1.06
N PHE A 91 -0.44 1.14 -0.04
CA PHE A 91 -1.40 0.19 -0.61
C PHE A 91 -1.67 -0.99 0.32
N ILE A 92 -0.66 -1.47 1.04
CA ILE A 92 -0.81 -2.54 2.02
C ILE A 92 -1.72 -2.08 3.18
N SER A 93 -1.53 -0.86 3.67
CA SER A 93 -2.36 -0.28 4.73
C SER A 93 -3.83 -0.14 4.30
N ILE A 94 -4.08 0.33 3.08
CA ILE A 94 -5.43 0.42 2.50
C ILE A 94 -6.06 -0.97 2.35
N GLY A 95 -5.33 -1.94 1.79
CA GLY A 95 -5.84 -3.30 1.61
C GLY A 95 -6.14 -4.01 2.92
N LEU A 96 -5.34 -3.75 3.96
CA LEU A 96 -5.58 -4.27 5.31
C LEU A 96 -6.83 -3.65 5.94
N PHE A 97 -7.05 -2.34 5.75
CA PHE A 97 -8.29 -1.67 6.14
C PHE A 97 -9.52 -2.26 5.45
N VAL A 98 -9.48 -2.46 4.13
CA VAL A 98 -10.59 -3.05 3.36
C VAL A 98 -10.86 -4.50 3.76
N SER A 99 -9.81 -5.29 3.99
CA SER A 99 -9.90 -6.67 4.50
C SER A 99 -10.56 -6.70 5.90
N SER A 100 -10.45 -5.62 6.68
CA SER A 100 -11.16 -5.46 7.95
C SER A 100 -12.67 -5.20 7.83
N PHE A 101 -13.24 -5.02 6.64
CA PHE A 101 -14.70 -4.92 6.47
C PHE A 101 -15.33 -6.17 5.86
N THR A 102 -14.52 -7.08 5.33
CA THR A 102 -14.99 -8.12 4.43
C THR A 102 -14.58 -9.50 4.93
N ASP A 103 -15.53 -10.44 4.96
CA ASP A 103 -15.26 -11.82 5.41
C ASP A 103 -14.90 -12.75 4.24
N ASN A 104 -15.02 -12.25 3.00
CA ASN A 104 -14.67 -12.96 1.78
C ASN A 104 -13.39 -12.38 1.14
N GLN A 105 -12.36 -13.22 1.01
CA GLN A 105 -11.07 -12.89 0.38
C GLN A 105 -11.22 -12.26 -1.01
N ILE A 106 -12.11 -12.80 -1.85
CA ILE A 106 -12.30 -12.34 -3.23
C ILE A 106 -12.89 -10.93 -3.23
N VAL A 107 -13.90 -10.69 -2.39
CA VAL A 107 -14.53 -9.37 -2.28
C VAL A 107 -13.54 -8.35 -1.72
N ALA A 108 -12.75 -8.72 -0.70
CA ALA A 108 -11.70 -7.86 -0.16
C ALA A 108 -10.68 -7.46 -1.24
N ALA A 109 -10.26 -8.40 -2.08
CA ALA A 109 -9.33 -8.16 -3.18
C ALA A 109 -9.93 -7.20 -4.22
N ILE A 110 -11.17 -7.45 -4.67
CA ILE A 110 -11.84 -6.63 -5.68
C ILE A 110 -12.04 -5.20 -5.17
N VAL A 111 -12.54 -5.02 -3.94
CA VAL A 111 -12.77 -3.69 -3.37
C VAL A 111 -11.46 -2.92 -3.22
N THR A 112 -10.40 -3.58 -2.75
CA THR A 112 -9.07 -2.97 -2.65
C THR A 112 -8.57 -2.54 -4.03
N PHE A 113 -8.68 -3.43 -5.02
CA PHE A 113 -8.25 -3.15 -6.39
C PHE A 113 -9.03 -2.00 -7.02
N VAL A 114 -10.36 -1.95 -6.84
CA VAL A 114 -11.22 -0.86 -7.33
C VAL A 114 -10.87 0.46 -6.64
N LEU A 115 -10.60 0.47 -5.33
CA LEU A 115 -10.17 1.67 -4.61
C LEU A 115 -8.82 2.18 -5.11
N LEU A 116 -7.84 1.29 -5.32
CA LEU A 116 -6.53 1.66 -5.85
C LEU A 116 -6.61 2.16 -7.30
N LEU A 117 -7.40 1.50 -8.15
CA LEU A 117 -7.67 1.97 -9.52
C LEU A 117 -8.42 3.30 -9.52
N GLY A 118 -9.40 3.48 -8.65
CA GLY A 118 -10.13 4.73 -8.50
C GLY A 118 -9.18 5.88 -8.16
N GLY A 119 -8.27 5.67 -7.20
CA GLY A 119 -7.22 6.63 -6.86
C GLY A 119 -6.29 6.95 -8.04
N TRP A 120 -5.96 5.96 -8.88
CA TRP A 120 -5.20 6.17 -10.11
C TRP A 120 -5.94 7.02 -11.14
N VAL A 121 -7.22 6.71 -11.38
CA VAL A 121 -8.08 7.45 -12.32
C VAL A 121 -8.29 8.88 -11.86
N ILE A 122 -8.49 9.09 -10.55
CA ILE A 122 -8.67 10.43 -9.96
C ILE A 122 -7.45 11.31 -10.21
N GLY A 123 -6.23 10.80 -9.99
CA GLY A 123 -5.00 11.55 -10.29
C GLY A 123 -4.91 11.91 -11.78
N TYR A 124 -5.26 10.98 -12.66
CA TYR A 124 -5.26 11.22 -14.10
C TYR A 124 -6.29 12.30 -14.53
N VAL A 125 -7.50 12.27 -13.98
CA VAL A 125 -8.56 13.24 -14.27
C VAL A 125 -8.25 14.62 -13.66
N GLY A 126 -7.56 14.66 -12.51
CA GLY A 126 -7.11 15.89 -11.85
C GLY A 126 -6.29 16.81 -12.75
N GLN A 127 -5.52 16.24 -13.67
CA GLN A 127 -4.69 16.99 -14.63
C GLN A 127 -5.51 17.76 -15.69
N PHE A 128 -6.79 17.41 -15.88
CA PHE A 128 -7.69 18.04 -16.85
C PHE A 128 -8.69 19.02 -16.22
N LEU A 129 -8.66 19.19 -14.89
CA LEU A 129 -9.58 20.06 -14.16
C LEU A 129 -9.01 21.47 -13.95
N PRO A 130 -9.82 22.54 -14.03
CA PRO A 130 -9.40 23.89 -13.64
C PRO A 130 -9.15 24.02 -12.13
N ALA A 131 -8.23 24.91 -11.74
CA ALA A 131 -8.05 25.30 -10.33
C ALA A 131 -9.37 25.89 -9.77
N PRO A 132 -9.79 25.57 -8.52
CA PRO A 132 -9.00 25.00 -7.41
C PRO A 132 -9.12 23.48 -7.25
N PHE A 133 -9.97 22.81 -8.04
CA PHE A 133 -10.21 21.37 -7.90
C PHE A 133 -8.98 20.55 -8.28
N SER A 134 -8.17 21.02 -9.23
CA SER A 134 -6.89 20.39 -9.60
C SER A 134 -6.00 20.12 -8.39
N ASN A 135 -5.82 21.09 -7.49
CA ASN A 135 -4.92 20.98 -6.35
C ASN A 135 -5.42 19.97 -5.30
N VAL A 136 -6.73 19.85 -5.13
CA VAL A 136 -7.34 18.88 -4.21
C VAL A 136 -7.25 17.46 -4.77
N PHE A 137 -7.48 17.30 -6.08
CA PHE A 137 -7.38 16.01 -6.75
C PHE A 137 -5.94 15.54 -6.93
N GLU A 138 -5.00 16.45 -7.13
CA GLU A 138 -3.56 16.16 -7.16
C GLU A 138 -3.04 15.75 -5.77
N TYR A 139 -3.58 16.35 -4.69
CA TYR A 139 -3.28 15.93 -3.32
C TYR A 139 -3.88 14.56 -2.96
N LEU A 140 -5.05 14.23 -3.51
CA LEU A 140 -5.69 12.91 -3.36
C LEU A 140 -5.10 11.84 -4.29
N GLY A 141 -4.45 12.26 -5.37
CA GLY A 141 -3.83 11.40 -6.36
C GLY A 141 -2.56 10.75 -5.81
N PHE A 142 -2.69 9.54 -5.26
CA PHE A 142 -1.57 8.71 -4.80
C PHE A 142 -0.42 8.55 -5.81
N PHE A 143 -0.69 8.78 -7.11
CA PHE A 143 0.23 8.55 -8.21
C PHE A 143 1.02 9.77 -8.67
N ASP A 144 0.59 11.00 -8.38
CA ASP A 144 1.30 12.21 -8.83
C ASP A 144 2.60 12.40 -8.05
N HIS A 145 2.60 12.13 -6.74
CA HIS A 145 3.84 12.02 -5.94
C HIS A 145 4.78 10.90 -6.43
N PHE A 146 4.24 9.81 -6.99
CA PHE A 146 5.06 8.75 -7.60
C PHE A 146 5.73 9.18 -8.92
N THR A 147 5.29 10.27 -9.56
CA THR A 147 5.99 10.83 -10.73
C THR A 147 7.30 11.51 -10.33
N SER A 148 7.38 12.14 -9.15
CA SER A 148 8.59 12.77 -8.61
C SER A 148 9.67 11.75 -8.29
N PHE A 149 9.30 10.63 -7.65
CA PHE A 149 10.23 9.52 -7.38
C PHE A 149 10.80 8.87 -8.64
N ARG A 150 10.00 8.82 -9.73
CA ARG A 150 10.46 8.32 -11.04
C ARG A 150 11.49 9.24 -11.71
N LYS A 151 11.54 10.52 -11.35
CA LYS A 151 12.47 11.51 -11.89
C LYS A 151 13.78 11.60 -11.09
N GLY A 152 13.98 10.77 -10.07
CA GLY A 152 15.21 10.82 -9.27
C GLY A 152 15.15 11.77 -8.08
N LEU A 153 14.01 12.42 -7.82
CA LEU A 153 13.87 13.42 -6.77
C LEU A 153 13.11 12.82 -5.58
N ILE A 154 13.73 12.82 -4.41
CA ILE A 154 13.06 12.52 -3.14
C ILE A 154 12.68 13.86 -2.51
N ASP A 155 11.41 14.21 -2.54
CA ASP A 155 10.90 15.32 -1.74
C ASP A 155 10.48 14.79 -0.35
N THR A 156 10.84 15.55 0.68
CA THR A 156 10.39 15.34 2.06
C THR A 156 8.86 15.36 2.19
N ARG A 157 8.17 16.14 1.35
CA ARG A 157 6.70 16.21 1.32
C ARG A 157 6.09 14.86 1.00
N ASP A 158 6.68 14.17 0.02
CA ASP A 158 6.14 12.90 -0.45
C ASP A 158 6.29 11.80 0.61
N LEU A 159 7.43 11.81 1.31
CA LEU A 159 7.68 10.93 2.46
C LEU A 159 6.67 11.16 3.58
N VAL A 160 6.46 12.41 3.98
CA VAL A 160 5.53 12.76 5.06
C VAL A 160 4.10 12.38 4.68
N TYR A 161 3.69 12.63 3.44
CA TYR A 161 2.38 12.24 2.93
C TYR A 161 2.18 10.71 2.99
N CYS A 162 3.13 9.93 2.45
CA CYS A 162 3.05 8.47 2.47
C CYS A 162 2.99 7.91 3.90
N VAL A 163 3.86 8.37 4.80
CA VAL A 163 3.89 7.89 6.19
C VAL A 163 2.60 8.26 6.91
N SER A 164 2.09 9.49 6.74
CA SER A 164 0.84 9.93 7.34
C SER A 164 -0.34 9.06 6.88
N PHE A 165 -0.39 8.72 5.59
CA PHE A 165 -1.42 7.84 5.04
C PHE A 165 -1.33 6.42 5.60
N VAL A 166 -0.12 5.85 5.70
CA VAL A 166 0.07 4.51 6.29
C VAL A 166 -0.44 4.49 7.73
N VAL A 167 -0.02 5.46 8.55
CA VAL A 167 -0.42 5.56 9.97
C VAL A 167 -1.93 5.74 10.10
N PHE A 168 -2.53 6.61 9.27
CA PHE A 168 -3.96 6.88 9.26
C PHE A 168 -4.79 5.61 8.96
N PHE A 169 -4.47 4.88 7.89
CA PHE A 169 -5.19 3.65 7.53
C PHE A 169 -4.97 2.51 8.53
N LEU A 170 -3.77 2.39 9.12
CA LEU A 170 -3.54 1.43 10.20
C LEU A 170 -4.38 1.77 11.43
N PHE A 171 -4.42 3.05 11.83
CA PHE A 171 -5.26 3.52 12.93
C PHE A 171 -6.74 3.23 12.69
N LEU A 172 -7.24 3.51 11.48
CA LEU A 172 -8.62 3.18 11.11
C LEU A 172 -8.90 1.68 11.18
N THR A 173 -7.93 0.84 10.82
CA THR A 173 -8.07 -0.62 10.93
C THR A 173 -8.16 -1.06 12.39
N VAL A 174 -7.35 -0.48 13.30
CA VAL A 174 -7.43 -0.75 14.75
C VAL A 174 -8.82 -0.40 15.26
N ARG A 175 -9.32 0.79 14.94
CA ARG A 175 -10.66 1.24 15.35
C ARG A 175 -11.78 0.36 14.78
N SER A 176 -11.65 -0.11 13.55
CA SER A 176 -12.60 -1.04 12.93
C SER A 176 -12.69 -2.37 13.70
N LEU A 177 -11.55 -2.87 14.20
CA LEU A 177 -11.49 -4.08 15.03
C LEU A 177 -12.02 -3.85 16.45
N GLU A 178 -11.64 -2.74 17.11
CA GLU A 178 -12.15 -2.38 18.44
C GLU A 178 -13.69 -2.22 18.45
N SER A 179 -14.25 -1.55 17.45
CA SER A 179 -15.70 -1.35 17.35
C SER A 179 -16.48 -2.67 17.23
N ARG A 180 -15.86 -3.75 16.74
CA ARG A 180 -16.50 -5.07 16.67
C ARG A 180 -16.52 -5.77 18.02
N ARG A 181 -15.52 -5.55 18.87
CA ARG A 181 -15.48 -6.12 20.23
C ARG A 181 -16.61 -5.62 21.14
N TRP A 182 -17.19 -4.46 20.84
CA TRP A 182 -18.28 -3.87 21.62
C TRP A 182 -19.68 -4.28 21.15
N ARG A 183 -19.80 -5.06 20.07
CA ARG A 183 -21.06 -5.63 19.59
C ARG A 183 -21.13 -7.10 19.95
#